data_AF-A0A2M7VYN4-F1
#
_entry.id   AF-A0A2M7VYN4-F1
#
_cell.length_a   1.000
_cell.length_b   1.000
_cell.length_c   1.000
_cell.angle_alpha   90.00
_cell.angle_beta   90.00
_cell.angle_gamma   90.00
#
_symmetry.space_group_name_H-M   'P 1'
#
loop_
_entity.id
_entity.type
_entity.pdbx_description
1 polymer ?
#
loop_
_entity_poly.entity_id
_entity_poly.type
_entity_poly.pdbx_seq_one_letter_code
_entity_poly.pdbx_strand_id
1 'polypeptide(L)'
;MTINTYIFAYVFIFLVYLCQLNSNPNYMETTTLTNFRTHLKMFVESIINNNRPLFITRQKGESLVVLSQSDYDSIQETLYLMGNANNAKFLDESIREVKEGQTVNYSLAELKQLKNK
;
A
#
# COMPACT_ATOMS: atom_id res chain seq x y z
N MET A 1 -3.24 29.58 33.15
CA MET A 1 -2.90 28.18 32.81
C MET A 1 -4.05 27.43 32.11
N THR A 2 -5.12 28.10 31.67
CA THR A 2 -6.32 27.44 31.10
C THR A 2 -6.42 27.57 29.58
N ILE A 3 -6.02 28.72 29.02
CA ILE A 3 -6.11 29.01 27.58
C ILE A 3 -5.24 28.07 26.74
N ASN A 4 -4.04 27.75 27.23
CA ASN A 4 -3.09 26.89 26.50
C ASN A 4 -3.62 25.45 26.37
N THR A 5 -4.30 24.95 27.40
CA THR A 5 -4.94 23.62 27.39
C THR A 5 -6.10 23.55 26.39
N TYR A 6 -6.91 24.61 26.29
CA TYR A 6 -8.02 24.67 25.32
C TYR A 6 -7.52 24.74 23.88
N ILE A 7 -6.45 25.51 23.61
CA ILE A 7 -5.85 25.57 22.28
C ILE A 7 -5.28 24.21 21.88
N PHE A 8 -4.57 23.54 22.79
CA PHE A 8 -4.02 22.21 22.52
C PHE A 8 -5.11 21.17 22.28
N ALA A 9 -6.20 21.23 23.05
CA ALA A 9 -7.37 20.38 22.83
C ALA A 9 -8.05 20.68 21.48
N TYR A 10 -8.19 21.95 21.10
CA TYR A 10 -8.78 22.33 19.82
C TYR A 10 -7.92 21.92 18.63
N VAL A 11 -6.59 22.11 18.72
CA VAL A 11 -5.64 21.66 17.69
C VAL A 11 -5.63 20.14 17.60
N PHE A 12 -5.67 19.43 18.72
CA PHE A 12 -5.74 17.96 18.72
C PHE A 12 -7.05 17.45 18.12
N ILE A 13 -8.19 18.01 18.53
CA ILE A 13 -9.51 17.67 17.96
C ILE A 13 -9.56 18.04 16.47
N PHE A 14 -9.00 19.17 16.07
CA PHE A 14 -8.93 19.60 14.68
C PHE A 14 -8.01 18.69 13.85
N LEU A 15 -6.87 18.26 14.38
CA LEU A 15 -5.99 17.29 13.72
C LEU A 15 -6.65 15.91 13.61
N VAL A 16 -7.35 15.45 14.64
CA VAL A 16 -8.13 14.20 14.60
C VAL A 16 -9.29 14.32 13.59
N TYR A 17 -9.98 15.45 13.54
CA TYR A 17 -11.05 15.73 12.59
C TYR A 17 -10.53 15.80 11.14
N LEU A 18 -9.39 16.46 10.91
CA LEU A 18 -8.71 16.46 9.60
C LEU A 18 -8.24 15.07 9.19
N CYS A 19 -7.81 14.24 10.15
CA CYS A 19 -7.45 12.84 9.91
C CYS A 19 -8.67 11.98 9.53
N GLN A 20 -9.82 12.22 10.17
CA GLN A 20 -11.09 11.59 9.82
C GLN A 20 -11.63 12.06 8.46
N LEU A 21 -11.39 13.32 8.07
CA LEU A 21 -11.78 13.84 6.75
C LEU A 21 -10.88 13.35 5.60
N ASN A 22 -9.62 12.98 5.87
CA ASN A 22 -8.70 12.42 4.86
C ASN A 22 -8.71 10.89 4.78
N SER A 23 -9.35 10.21 5.74
CA SER A 23 -9.60 8.78 5.68
C SER A 23 -10.77 8.52 4.73
N ASN A 24 -10.48 8.43 3.43
CA ASN A 24 -11.48 8.12 2.41
C ASN A 24 -12.06 6.71 2.71
N PRO A 25 -13.32 6.57 3.16
CA PRO A 25 -13.82 5.33 3.75
C PRO A 25 -14.06 4.20 2.73
N ASN A 26 -13.75 4.44 1.45
CA ASN A 26 -13.92 3.47 0.38
C ASN A 26 -12.55 2.99 -0.14
N TYR A 27 -11.79 2.28 0.69
CA TYR A 27 -10.62 1.53 0.21
C TYR A 27 -11.04 0.36 -0.72
N MET A 28 -12.30 -0.06 -0.63
CA MET A 28 -12.84 -1.18 -1.40
C MET A 28 -14.05 -0.72 -2.19
N GLU A 29 -13.91 -0.70 -3.52
CA GLU A 29 -15.05 -0.50 -4.42
C GLU A 29 -15.74 -1.86 -4.63
N THR A 30 -17.05 -1.91 -4.45
CA THR A 30 -17.83 -3.15 -4.63
C THR A 30 -18.93 -2.93 -5.64
N THR A 31 -19.09 -3.86 -6.56
CA THR A 31 -20.14 -3.82 -7.57
C THR A 31 -20.75 -5.20 -7.82
N THR A 32 -21.85 -5.25 -8.56
CA THR A 32 -22.47 -6.52 -8.98
C THR A 32 -21.89 -6.97 -10.32
N LEU A 33 -21.89 -8.28 -10.59
CA LEU A 33 -21.43 -8.80 -11.88
C LEU A 33 -22.16 -8.16 -13.07
N THR A 34 -23.46 -7.91 -12.95
CA THR A 34 -24.23 -7.25 -14.01
C THR A 34 -23.75 -5.82 -14.24
N ASN A 35 -23.57 -5.04 -13.18
CA ASN A 35 -23.10 -3.66 -13.31
C ASN A 35 -21.67 -3.57 -13.85
N PHE A 36 -20.78 -4.46 -13.40
CA PHE A 36 -19.42 -4.57 -13.92
C PHE A 36 -19.40 -4.84 -15.43
N ARG A 37 -20.22 -5.77 -15.90
CA ARG A 37 -20.30 -6.11 -17.34
C ARG A 37 -20.82 -4.93 -18.17
N THR A 38 -21.79 -4.18 -17.67
CA THR A 38 -22.34 -3.01 -18.36
C THR A 38 -21.34 -1.86 -18.45
N HIS A 39 -20.52 -1.67 -17.42
CA HIS A 39 -19.61 -0.53 -17.29
C HIS A 39 -18.12 -0.95 -17.28
N LEU A 40 -17.77 -2.00 -18.01
CA LEU A 40 -16.45 -2.65 -17.93
C LEU A 40 -15.29 -1.67 -18.12
N LYS A 41 -15.36 -0.80 -19.14
CA LYS A 41 -14.30 0.16 -19.46
C LYS A 41 -14.04 1.14 -18.31
N MET A 42 -15.11 1.70 -17.74
CA MET A 42 -15.03 2.64 -16.62
C MET A 42 -14.35 1.99 -15.41
N PHE A 43 -14.75 0.76 -15.06
CA PHE A 43 -14.17 0.06 -13.92
C PHE A 43 -12.70 -0.29 -14.14
N VAL A 44 -12.32 -0.75 -15.34
CA VAL A 44 -10.92 -1.04 -15.67
C VAL A 44 -10.06 0.22 -15.56
N GLU A 45 -10.50 1.35 -16.12
CA GLU A 45 -9.80 2.62 -16.01
C GLU A 45 -9.69 3.09 -14.55
N SER A 46 -10.75 2.91 -13.74
CA SER A 46 -10.73 3.24 -12.31
C SER A 46 -9.67 2.41 -11.56
N ILE A 47 -9.62 1.09 -11.79
CA ILE A 47 -8.68 0.19 -11.11
C ILE A 47 -7.23 0.59 -11.43
N ILE A 48 -6.92 0.87 -12.70
CA ILE A 48 -5.58 1.24 -13.14
C ILE A 48 -5.17 2.61 -12.58
N ASN A 49 -6.07 3.60 -12.59
CA ASN A 49 -5.72 4.96 -12.18
C ASN A 49 -5.64 5.13 -10.66
N ASN A 50 -6.41 4.35 -9.92
CA ASN A 50 -6.51 4.49 -8.47
C ASN A 50 -5.69 3.45 -7.69
N ASN A 51 -5.17 2.39 -8.36
CA ASN A 51 -4.51 1.24 -7.73
C ASN A 51 -5.35 0.66 -6.59
N ARG A 52 -6.63 0.42 -6.86
CA ARG A 52 -7.58 -0.12 -5.88
C ARG A 52 -8.24 -1.40 -6.37
N PRO A 53 -8.41 -2.40 -5.49
CA PRO A 53 -9.16 -3.60 -5.81
C PRO A 53 -10.64 -3.29 -6.03
N LEU A 54 -11.22 -3.92 -7.06
CA LEU A 54 -12.67 -3.96 -7.27
C LEU A 54 -13.22 -5.33 -6.88
N PHE A 55 -14.20 -5.34 -5.99
CA PHE A 55 -14.92 -6.54 -5.58
C PHE A 55 -16.20 -6.69 -6.41
N ILE A 56 -16.34 -7.83 -7.09
CA ILE A 56 -17.51 -8.15 -7.90
C ILE A 56 -18.32 -9.22 -7.19
N THR A 57 -19.47 -8.82 -6.68
CA THR A 57 -20.43 -9.69 -6.01
C THR A 57 -21.30 -10.42 -7.04
N ARG A 58 -21.61 -11.68 -6.73
CA ARG A 58 -22.49 -12.53 -7.53
C ARG A 58 -23.67 -12.96 -6.66
N GLN A 59 -24.86 -12.98 -7.26
CA GLN A 59 -26.08 -13.46 -6.57
C GLN A 59 -26.01 -14.95 -6.24
N LYS A 60 -25.24 -15.73 -7.02
CA LYS A 60 -25.00 -17.15 -6.82
C LYS A 60 -23.51 -17.44 -7.07
N GLY A 61 -22.87 -18.09 -6.11
CA GLY A 61 -21.45 -18.47 -6.18
C GLY A 61 -20.51 -17.47 -5.51
N GLU A 62 -19.21 -17.69 -5.71
CA GLU A 62 -18.13 -16.92 -5.09
C GLU A 62 -17.97 -15.53 -5.74
N SER A 63 -17.67 -14.52 -4.93
CA SER A 63 -17.32 -13.17 -5.38
C SER A 63 -15.94 -13.15 -6.01
N LEU A 64 -15.71 -12.19 -6.91
CA LEU A 64 -14.42 -12.02 -7.59
C LEU A 64 -13.73 -10.74 -7.12
N VAL A 65 -12.41 -10.72 -7.18
CA VAL A 65 -11.60 -9.51 -6.97
C VAL A 65 -10.84 -9.23 -8.26
N VAL A 66 -10.90 -7.99 -8.73
CA VAL A 66 -10.14 -7.53 -9.89
C VAL A 66 -9.08 -6.55 -9.42
N LEU A 67 -7.85 -6.77 -9.87
CA LEU A 67 -6.66 -5.97 -9.58
C LEU A 67 -6.03 -5.53 -10.90
N SER A 68 -5.28 -4.43 -10.88
CA SER A 68 -4.35 -4.14 -11.95
C SER A 68 -3.22 -5.19 -11.94
N GLN A 69 -2.56 -5.38 -13.08
CA GLN A 69 -1.43 -6.30 -13.16
C GLN A 69 -0.30 -5.85 -12.22
N SER A 70 0.01 -4.55 -12.18
CA SER A 70 1.05 -3.99 -11.32
C SER A 70 0.79 -4.22 -9.84
N ASP A 71 -0.47 -4.13 -9.41
CA ASP A 71 -0.83 -4.40 -8.00
C ASP A 71 -0.67 -5.88 -7.67
N TYR A 72 -1.10 -6.77 -8.58
CA TYR A 72 -0.91 -8.20 -8.41
C TYR A 72 0.58 -8.57 -8.32
N ASP A 73 1.40 -8.08 -9.25
CA ASP A 73 2.85 -8.34 -9.29
C ASP A 73 3.52 -7.82 -8.01
N SER A 74 3.16 -6.61 -7.55
CA SER A 74 3.68 -6.01 -6.31
C SER A 74 3.32 -6.83 -5.06
N ILE A 75 2.10 -7.37 -5.01
CA ILE A 75 1.68 -8.28 -3.93
C ILE A 75 2.48 -9.57 -3.99
N GLN A 76 2.65 -10.18 -5.17
CA GLN A 76 3.42 -11.42 -5.32
C GLN A 76 4.89 -11.22 -4.93
N GLU A 77 5.51 -10.11 -5.32
CA GLU A 77 6.87 -9.77 -4.92
C GLU A 77 6.98 -9.61 -3.40
N THR A 78 6.05 -8.87 -2.79
CA THR A 78 6.04 -8.69 -1.33
C THR A 78 5.88 -10.03 -0.62
N LEU A 79 4.95 -10.88 -1.06
CA LEU A 79 4.75 -12.22 -0.51
C LEU A 79 6.00 -13.10 -0.67
N TYR A 80 6.69 -12.99 -1.81
CA TYR A 80 7.93 -13.71 -2.05
C TYR A 80 9.04 -13.25 -1.10
N LEU A 81 9.25 -11.94 -0.97
CA LEU A 81 10.26 -11.36 -0.08
C LEU A 81 9.98 -11.70 1.39
N MET A 82 8.71 -11.63 1.80
CA MET A 82 8.30 -11.89 3.18
C MET A 82 8.11 -13.38 3.50
N GLY A 83 8.01 -14.26 2.50
CA GLY A 83 7.72 -15.67 2.69
C GLY A 83 8.81 -16.46 3.43
N ASN A 84 10.04 -15.94 3.45
CA ASN A 84 11.13 -16.50 4.24
C ASN A 84 11.39 -15.59 5.46
N ALA A 85 11.15 -16.13 6.67
CA ALA A 85 11.32 -15.38 7.92
C ALA A 85 12.73 -14.79 8.10
N ASN A 86 13.78 -15.49 7.66
CA ASN A 86 15.16 -14.96 7.72
C ASN A 86 15.35 -13.79 6.75
N ASN A 87 14.82 -13.90 5.54
CA ASN A 87 14.88 -12.82 4.55
C ASN A 87 14.06 -11.60 5.00
N ALA A 88 12.85 -11.82 5.52
CA ALA A 88 11.99 -10.76 6.05
C ALA A 88 12.68 -9.99 7.19
N LYS A 89 13.31 -10.70 8.13
CA LYS A 89 14.08 -10.08 9.22
C LYS A 89 15.25 -9.26 8.70
N PHE A 90 16.03 -9.81 7.76
CA PHE A 90 17.16 -9.10 7.17
C PHE A 90 16.72 -7.85 6.39
N LEU A 91 15.61 -7.94 5.66
CA LEU A 91 15.04 -6.81 4.92
C LEU A 91 14.56 -5.71 5.88
N ASP A 92 13.88 -6.08 6.97
CA ASP A 92 13.44 -5.13 8.00
C ASP A 92 14.64 -4.40 8.66
N GLU A 93 15.69 -5.14 8.98
CA GLU A 93 16.95 -4.59 9.50
C GLU A 93 17.62 -3.64 8.50
N SER A 94 17.71 -4.05 7.23
CA SER A 94 18.28 -3.20 6.16
C SER A 94 17.48 -1.90 5.98
N ILE A 95 16.15 -1.97 6.05
CA ILE A 95 15.27 -0.79 5.98
C ILE A 95 15.51 0.13 7.18
N ARG A 96 15.70 -0.43 8.39
CA ARG A 96 16.03 0.35 9.59
C ARG A 96 17.38 1.06 9.45
N GLU A 97 18.41 0.34 9.04
CA GLU A 97 19.75 0.89 8.81
C GLU A 97 19.72 2.06 7.81
N VAL A 98 18.99 1.90 6.69
CA VAL A 98 18.80 2.97 5.71
C VAL A 98 18.12 4.20 6.31
N LYS A 99 17.06 4.02 7.10
CA LYS A 99 16.34 5.13 7.76
C LYS A 99 17.21 5.86 8.79
N GLU A 100 18.11 5.15 9.44
CA GLU A 100 19.06 5.70 10.42
C GLU A 100 20.33 6.27 9.77
N GLY A 101 20.44 6.19 8.44
CA GLY A 101 21.60 6.69 7.69
C GLY A 101 22.83 5.78 7.78
N GLN A 102 22.69 4.57 8.31
CA GLN A 102 23.75 3.56 8.43
C GLN A 102 24.00 2.88 7.08
N THR A 103 24.33 3.65 6.05
CA THR A 103 24.52 3.15 4.68
C THR A 103 25.96 3.36 4.21
N VAL A 104 26.46 2.41 3.42
CA VAL A 104 27.77 2.51 2.77
C VAL A 104 27.55 2.65 1.26
N ASN A 105 28.13 3.69 0.68
CA ASN A 105 28.07 3.90 -0.77
C ASN A 105 29.22 3.14 -1.45
N TYR A 106 28.86 2.31 -2.42
CA TYR A 106 29.81 1.66 -3.31
C TYR A 106 29.57 2.10 -4.74
N SER A 107 30.64 2.37 -5.48
CA SER A 107 30.55 2.51 -6.94
C SER A 107 30.32 1.14 -7.59
N LEU A 108 29.74 1.14 -8.79
CA LEU A 108 29.49 -0.10 -9.54
C LEU A 108 30.78 -0.88 -9.85
N ALA A 109 31.92 -0.18 -9.98
CA ALA A 109 33.22 -0.80 -10.18
C ALA A 109 33.69 -1.58 -8.93
N GLU A 110 33.48 -1.02 -7.74
CA GLU A 110 33.84 -1.65 -6.45
C GLU A 110 32.94 -2.86 -6.15
N LEU A 111 31.63 -2.77 -6.41
CA LEU A 111 30.69 -3.88 -6.19
C LEU A 111 31.05 -5.14 -6.99
N LYS A 112 31.51 -4.96 -8.24
CA LYS A 112 31.94 -6.07 -9.10
C LYS A 112 33.17 -6.80 -8.55
N GLN A 113 34.03 -6.11 -7.80
CA GLN A 113 35.21 -6.72 -7.18
C GLN A 113 34.85 -7.53 -5.93
N LEU A 114 33.81 -7.11 -5.20
CA LEU A 114 33.32 -7.80 -3.99
C LEU A 114 32.55 -9.10 -4.31
N LYS A 115 31.82 -9.15 -5.43
CA LYS A 115 31.05 -10.34 -5.84
C LYS A 115 31.93 -11.53 -6.25
N ASN A 116 33.18 -11.27 -6.65
CA ASN A 116 34.12 -12.28 -7.16
C ASN A 116 35.08 -12.81 -6.09
N LYS A 117 34.81 -12.51 -4.81
CA LYS A 117 35.58 -12.95 -3.65
C LYS A 117 34.73 -13.87 -2.79
#